data_AF-A0A7G2CUS7-F1
#
_entry.id   AF-A0A7G2CUS7-F1
#
_cell.length_a   1.000
_cell.length_b   1.000
_cell.length_c   1.000
_cell.angle_alpha   90.00
_cell.angle_beta   90.00
_cell.angle_gamma   90.00
#
_symmetry.space_group_name_H-M   'P 1'
#
loop_
_entity.id
_entity.type
_entity.pdbx_description
1 polymer ?
#
loop_
_entity_poly.entity_id
_entity_poly.type
_entity_poly.pdbx_seq_one_letter_code
_entity_poly.pdbx_strand_id
1 'polypeptide(L)'
;MMQRATSPEELRSLLMNRHTSGTVEHLLRYLPAPTSNWLCAVLFGEEEELTAAQRQELVEDPVAGQILQQIAQTQLQLRGRLLQLFSPVELLHTKRGTAFLNVLLSAPEPDSKVDKKELRLVFDTVRKQIVSKLEEMCADRNANFVVQRLLQLIPFCAEDPKAMVTQFVKDMGGADALVRLAAEPIGVHVVLTLIDVAVACGAGDEVGSLLLKRVSPEEMIAHNQGQLVVRRLLPLVAVKRSAVGTELSTLLSNKWVDYAFDSMGNLVVQDYLKALGTAGASKCAATLVKDTNLLRMSQNASASHVVFTLLDLVDGPTQTSLCNALKGVVVQLSTHINGRFIVEKLLRLSREVRDELVKQFLFLVQSKGTQHMLCTLLTCIDGRGRQHVIQGIIVPNLMAIATDASGSVNLQKMMQSDAEVLQAVQKAISATGARTPLLQNFFGKFVVRIAEGGQ
;
A
#
# COMPACT_ATOMS: atom_id res chain seq x y z
N MET A 1 31.18 -4.37 32.35
CA MET A 1 30.92 -3.12 31.61
C MET A 1 30.34 -2.05 32.53
N MET A 2 29.27 -2.33 33.29
CA MET A 2 28.67 -1.38 34.25
C MET A 2 29.63 -0.90 35.37
N GLN A 3 30.61 -1.72 35.75
CA GLN A 3 31.67 -1.35 36.70
C GLN A 3 32.85 -0.57 36.08
N ARG A 4 32.90 -0.42 34.74
CA ARG A 4 34.01 0.21 34.00
C ARG A 4 33.65 1.59 33.42
N ALA A 5 32.40 1.99 33.53
CA ALA A 5 31.90 3.25 32.98
C ALA A 5 31.02 3.87 34.06
N THR A 6 31.68 4.53 35.00
CA THR A 6 31.05 5.14 36.17
C THR A 6 30.88 6.64 35.99
N SER A 7 31.61 7.26 35.05
CA SER A 7 31.38 8.64 34.63
C SER A 7 30.71 8.74 33.24
N PRO A 8 30.02 9.87 32.95
CA PRO A 8 29.41 10.11 31.63
C PRO A 8 30.43 10.11 30.49
N GLU A 9 31.67 10.55 30.74
CA GLU A 9 32.73 10.67 29.75
C GLU A 9 33.32 9.31 29.36
N GLU A 10 33.53 8.43 30.34
CA GLU A 10 33.93 7.04 30.11
C GLU A 10 32.86 6.30 29.30
N LEU A 11 31.58 6.47 29.68
CA LEU A 11 30.48 5.83 28.98
C LEU A 11 30.32 6.36 27.56
N ARG A 12 30.45 7.67 27.35
CA ARG A 12 30.46 8.28 26.01
C ARG A 12 31.57 7.68 25.13
N SER A 13 32.79 7.55 25.65
CA SER A 13 33.89 6.92 24.92
C SER A 13 33.58 5.48 24.51
N LEU A 14 32.95 4.70 25.40
CA LEU A 14 32.54 3.32 25.12
C LEU A 14 31.40 3.21 24.08
N LEU A 15 30.47 4.16 24.05
CA LEU A 15 29.36 4.14 23.10
C LEU A 15 29.79 4.52 21.69
N MET A 16 30.76 5.43 21.56
CA MET A 16 31.29 5.87 20.27
C MET A 16 32.32 4.87 19.69
N ASN A 17 32.85 3.97 20.51
CA ASN A 17 33.77 2.92 20.05
C ASN A 17 33.00 1.71 19.49
N ARG A 18 33.25 1.41 18.21
CA ARG A 18 32.60 0.33 17.43
C ARG A 18 32.72 -1.07 18.03
N HIS A 19 33.77 -1.36 18.80
CA HIS A 19 33.98 -2.69 19.37
C HIS A 19 33.20 -2.87 20.66
N THR A 20 33.11 -1.82 21.48
CA THR A 20 32.38 -1.83 22.74
C THR A 20 30.89 -1.61 22.54
N SER A 21 30.49 -0.85 21.51
CA SER A 21 29.08 -0.63 21.16
C SER A 21 28.33 -1.92 20.84
N GLY A 22 28.96 -2.87 20.14
CA GLY A 22 28.35 -4.18 19.86
C GLY A 22 28.04 -4.98 21.12
N THR A 23 28.82 -4.78 22.19
CA THR A 23 28.52 -5.35 23.51
C THR A 23 27.31 -4.66 24.14
N VAL A 24 27.17 -3.34 23.99
CA VAL A 24 26.01 -2.59 24.48
C VAL A 24 24.73 -2.99 23.76
N GLU A 25 24.78 -3.10 22.43
CA GLU A 25 23.65 -3.58 21.63
C GLU A 25 23.21 -4.99 22.06
N HIS A 26 24.18 -5.88 22.31
CA HIS A 26 23.89 -7.22 22.83
C HIS A 26 23.19 -7.11 24.19
N LEU A 27 23.71 -6.31 25.13
CA LEU A 27 23.08 -6.10 26.43
C LEU A 27 21.67 -5.50 26.32
N LEU A 28 21.43 -4.58 25.38
CA LEU A 28 20.09 -4.04 25.11
C LEU A 28 19.13 -5.09 24.55
N ARG A 29 19.61 -6.12 23.85
CA ARG A 29 18.75 -7.22 23.37
C ARG A 29 18.37 -8.19 24.48
N TYR A 30 19.30 -8.53 25.37
CA TYR A 30 19.08 -9.55 26.41
C TYR A 30 18.60 -8.99 27.75
N LEU A 31 18.96 -7.75 28.09
CA LEU A 31 18.63 -7.05 29.33
C LEU A 31 18.16 -5.60 29.04
N PRO A 32 17.08 -5.39 28.28
CA PRO A 32 16.70 -4.08 27.76
C PRO A 32 16.45 -3.03 28.84
N ALA A 33 15.61 -3.32 29.84
CA ALA A 33 15.26 -2.36 30.88
C ALA A 33 16.42 -2.04 31.83
N PRO A 34 17.15 -3.02 32.41
CA PRO A 34 18.32 -2.73 33.25
C PRO A 34 19.41 -1.97 32.51
N THR A 35 19.70 -2.36 31.26
CA THR A 35 20.75 -1.73 30.45
C THR A 35 20.38 -0.29 30.10
N SER A 36 19.14 -0.05 29.65
CA SER A 36 18.69 1.30 29.28
C SER A 36 18.64 2.23 30.50
N ASN A 37 18.15 1.75 31.64
CA ASN A 37 18.11 2.54 32.87
C ASN A 37 19.53 2.91 33.33
N TRP A 38 20.48 1.98 33.26
CA TRP A 38 21.89 2.26 33.55
C TRP A 38 22.50 3.27 32.58
N LEU A 39 22.33 3.08 31.27
CA LEU A 39 22.86 4.01 30.26
C LEU A 39 22.29 5.42 30.48
N CYS A 40 20.98 5.54 30.73
CA CYS A 40 20.38 6.83 31.01
C CYS A 40 20.84 7.42 32.34
N ALA A 41 21.03 6.61 33.38
CA ALA A 41 21.51 7.09 34.68
C ALA A 41 22.95 7.60 34.63
N VAL A 42 23.83 6.97 33.86
CA VAL A 42 25.24 7.36 33.76
C VAL A 42 25.46 8.48 32.74
N LEU A 43 24.79 8.46 31.58
CA LEU A 43 24.95 9.54 30.59
C LEU A 43 24.28 10.85 31.02
N PHE A 44 23.24 10.75 31.84
CA PHE A 44 22.29 11.85 32.08
C PHE A 44 21.82 11.92 33.55
N GLY A 45 22.68 11.49 34.48
CA GLY A 45 22.44 11.58 35.93
C GLY A 45 22.71 12.98 36.50
N GLU A 46 22.42 13.18 37.79
CA GLU A 46 22.48 14.49 38.46
C GLU A 46 23.88 14.90 38.94
N GLU A 47 24.85 13.98 38.99
CA GLU A 47 26.17 14.22 39.61
C GLU A 47 27.24 14.76 38.65
N GLU A 48 27.21 14.39 37.36
CA GLU A 48 28.05 14.94 36.29
C GLU A 48 27.23 15.02 34.99
N GLU A 49 27.10 16.20 34.40
CA GLU A 49 26.32 16.40 33.17
C GLU A 49 27.21 16.61 31.95
N LEU A 50 26.95 15.83 30.89
CA LEU A 50 27.46 16.14 29.56
C LEU A 50 26.93 17.50 29.09
N THR A 51 27.82 18.33 28.55
CA THR A 51 27.43 19.59 27.92
C THR A 51 26.51 19.35 26.72
N ALA A 52 25.72 20.35 26.33
CA ALA A 52 24.82 20.26 25.18
C ALA A 52 25.54 19.82 23.88
N ALA A 53 26.77 20.30 23.66
CA ALA A 53 27.59 19.92 22.51
C ALA A 53 27.97 18.43 22.55
N GLN A 54 28.37 17.91 23.72
CA GLN A 54 28.73 16.50 23.88
C GLN A 54 27.50 15.58 23.73
N ARG A 55 26.32 16.03 24.20
CA ARG A 55 25.05 15.32 23.97
C ARG A 55 24.70 15.28 22.48
N GLN A 56 24.83 16.41 21.78
CA GLN A 56 24.60 16.46 20.33
C GLN A 56 25.54 15.52 19.59
N GLU A 57 26.82 15.47 19.96
CA GLU A 57 27.81 14.58 19.36
C GLU A 57 27.44 13.10 19.51
N LEU A 58 26.86 12.69 20.65
CA LEU A 58 26.36 11.33 20.84
C LEU A 58 25.24 10.95 19.85
N VAL A 59 24.30 11.87 19.59
CA VAL A 59 23.21 11.65 18.62
C VAL A 59 23.74 11.62 17.19
N GLU A 60 24.72 12.49 16.90
CA GLU A 60 25.37 12.56 15.60
C GLU A 60 26.36 11.44 15.35
N ASP A 61 26.83 10.72 16.36
CA ASP A 61 27.72 9.59 16.17
C ASP A 61 26.97 8.41 15.49
N PRO A 62 27.55 7.78 14.44
CA PRO A 62 26.88 6.69 13.72
C PRO A 62 26.59 5.45 14.56
N VAL A 63 27.27 5.27 15.69
CA VAL A 63 27.18 4.10 16.56
C VAL A 63 26.39 4.45 17.81
N ALA A 64 26.81 5.48 18.54
CA ALA A 64 26.14 5.89 19.77
C ALA A 64 24.70 6.37 19.48
N GLY A 65 24.48 7.07 18.36
CA GLY A 65 23.15 7.51 17.94
C GLY A 65 22.19 6.34 17.66
N GLN A 66 22.68 5.20 17.14
CA GLN A 66 21.85 4.00 16.96
C GLN A 66 21.46 3.36 18.29
N ILE A 67 22.39 3.33 19.25
CA ILE A 67 22.11 2.85 20.61
C ILE A 67 21.05 3.73 21.28
N LEU A 68 21.18 5.06 21.18
CA LEU A 68 20.18 6.00 21.73
C LEU A 68 18.80 5.82 21.09
N GLN A 69 18.74 5.62 19.77
CA GLN A 69 17.49 5.30 19.08
C GLN A 69 16.89 3.98 19.56
N GLN A 70 17.70 2.92 19.73
CA GLN A 70 17.23 1.63 20.24
C GLN A 70 16.68 1.74 21.66
N ILE A 71 17.31 2.53 22.54
CA ILE A 71 16.80 2.81 23.88
C ILE A 71 15.44 3.51 23.79
N ALA A 72 15.35 4.60 23.03
CA ALA A 72 14.10 5.33 22.84
C ALA A 72 12.98 4.45 22.22
N GLN A 73 13.33 3.51 21.36
CA GLN A 73 12.37 2.61 20.73
C GLN A 73 11.86 1.53 21.70
N THR A 74 12.73 0.98 22.55
CA THR A 74 12.39 -0.14 23.44
C THR A 74 11.91 0.29 24.82
N GLN A 75 12.28 1.48 25.28
CA GLN A 75 11.94 2.02 26.58
C GLN A 75 11.13 3.31 26.42
N LEU A 76 9.85 3.15 26.12
CA LEU A 76 8.92 4.26 25.87
C LEU A 76 8.89 5.26 27.04
N GLN A 77 9.03 4.75 28.27
CA GLN A 77 9.02 5.51 29.52
C GLN A 77 10.27 6.38 29.78
N LEU A 78 11.28 6.27 28.92
CA LEU A 78 12.48 7.10 29.00
C LEU A 78 12.45 8.24 27.99
N ARG A 79 11.46 8.29 27.08
CA ARG A 79 11.41 9.28 26.00
C ARG A 79 11.23 10.69 26.53
N GLY A 80 10.39 10.88 27.55
CA GLY A 80 10.22 12.19 28.19
C GLY A 80 11.52 12.72 28.77
N ARG A 81 12.25 11.86 29.49
CA ARG A 81 13.56 12.19 30.07
C ARG A 81 14.61 12.47 29.00
N LEU A 82 14.68 11.63 27.97
CA LEU A 82 15.59 11.85 26.84
C LEU A 82 15.31 13.20 26.18
N LEU A 83 14.05 13.53 25.93
CA LEU A 83 13.69 14.80 25.29
C LEU A 83 14.10 16.04 26.11
N GLN A 84 14.08 15.98 27.43
CA GLN A 84 14.53 17.09 28.28
C GLN A 84 16.03 17.42 28.12
N LEU A 85 16.82 16.46 27.62
CA LEU A 85 18.27 16.58 27.51
C LEU A 85 18.71 17.17 26.15
N PHE A 86 17.83 17.15 25.15
CA PHE A 86 18.11 17.63 23.81
C PHE A 86 17.21 18.80 23.45
N SER A 87 17.72 19.69 22.58
CA SER A 87 16.89 20.73 21.96
C SER A 87 16.28 20.16 20.67
N PRO A 88 14.94 19.98 20.59
CA PRO A 88 14.26 19.67 19.33
C PRO A 88 14.70 20.53 18.14
N VAL A 89 14.95 21.82 18.37
CA VAL A 89 15.40 22.74 17.31
C VAL A 89 16.79 22.36 16.79
N GLU A 90 17.72 22.05 17.69
CA GLU A 90 19.07 21.62 17.30
C GLU A 90 19.07 20.26 16.60
N LEU A 91 18.24 19.32 17.07
CA LEU A 91 18.08 18.01 16.43
C LEU A 91 17.57 18.11 14.98
N LEU A 92 16.76 19.12 14.66
CA LEU A 92 16.24 19.34 13.31
C LEU A 92 17.32 19.79 12.31
N HIS A 93 18.45 20.32 12.77
CA HIS A 93 19.52 20.79 11.90
C HIS A 93 20.33 19.65 11.26
N THR A 94 20.19 18.42 11.75
CA THR A 94 20.95 17.27 11.29
C THR A 94 20.05 16.10 10.91
N LYS A 95 20.55 15.24 10.01
CA LYS A 95 19.82 14.04 9.57
C LYS A 95 19.65 13.03 10.71
N ARG A 96 20.69 12.80 11.53
CA ARG A 96 20.65 11.84 12.65
C ARG A 96 19.83 12.37 13.81
N GLY A 97 19.96 13.67 14.13
CA GLY A 97 19.10 14.34 15.10
C GLY A 97 17.63 14.25 14.72
N THR A 98 17.27 14.52 13.47
CA THR A 98 15.88 14.41 12.99
C THR A 98 15.36 12.97 13.09
N ALA A 99 16.20 11.98 12.77
CA ALA A 99 15.85 10.56 12.92
C ALA A 99 15.62 10.19 14.39
N PHE A 100 16.47 10.65 15.31
CA PHE A 100 16.31 10.43 16.74
C PHE A 100 15.03 11.09 17.28
N LEU A 101 14.75 12.33 16.88
CA LEU A 101 13.52 13.03 17.26
C LEU A 101 12.27 12.28 16.76
N ASN A 102 12.31 11.72 15.54
CA ASN A 102 11.23 10.88 15.03
C ASN A 102 10.99 9.62 15.88
N VAL A 103 12.05 8.99 16.41
CA VAL A 103 11.92 7.83 17.30
C VAL A 103 11.30 8.24 18.64
N LEU A 104 11.74 9.36 19.22
CA LEU A 104 11.15 9.89 20.45
C LEU A 104 9.65 10.19 20.30
N LEU A 105 9.23 10.65 19.12
CA LEU A 105 7.84 11.00 18.82
C LEU A 105 7.00 9.87 18.23
N SER A 106 7.55 8.66 18.10
CA SER A 106 6.80 7.57 17.45
C SER A 106 5.59 7.16 18.28
N ALA A 107 4.42 7.03 17.63
CA ALA A 107 3.22 6.54 18.30
C ALA A 107 3.47 5.17 18.95
N PRO A 108 2.96 4.95 20.17
CA PRO A 108 3.14 3.68 20.85
C PRO A 108 2.24 2.60 20.21
N GLU A 109 2.57 1.32 20.41
CA GLU A 109 1.70 0.23 19.94
C GLU A 109 0.36 0.23 20.70
N PRO A 110 -0.76 -0.20 20.06
CA PRO A 110 -2.09 -0.14 20.67
C PRO A 110 -2.19 -0.80 22.06
N ASP A 111 -1.44 -1.88 22.31
CA ASP A 111 -1.47 -2.65 23.56
C ASP A 111 -0.41 -2.21 24.59
N SER A 112 0.33 -1.14 24.31
CA SER A 112 1.41 -0.68 25.17
C SER A 112 0.87 0.03 26.43
N LYS A 113 1.51 -0.22 27.57
CA LYS A 113 1.14 0.36 28.89
C LYS A 113 1.81 1.71 29.15
N VAL A 114 1.94 2.57 28.13
CA VAL A 114 2.61 3.86 28.29
C VAL A 114 1.72 4.85 29.03
N ASP A 115 2.31 5.62 29.95
CA ASP A 115 1.60 6.69 30.64
C ASP A 115 1.24 7.81 29.67
N LYS A 116 -0.06 8.08 29.53
CA LYS A 116 -0.62 9.18 28.75
C LYS A 116 0.02 10.53 29.12
N LYS A 117 0.32 10.76 30.41
CA LYS A 117 0.94 12.00 30.90
C LYS A 117 2.35 12.19 30.36
N GLU A 118 3.10 11.10 30.22
CA GLU A 118 4.45 11.16 29.66
C GLU A 118 4.43 11.48 28.17
N LEU A 119 3.56 10.80 27.40
CA LEU A 119 3.37 11.11 25.98
C LEU A 119 2.91 12.55 25.78
N ARG A 120 2.07 13.05 26.69
CA ARG A 120 1.61 14.44 26.68
C ARG A 120 2.76 15.42 26.91
N LEU A 121 3.62 15.14 27.89
CA LEU A 121 4.80 15.95 28.17
C LEU A 121 5.74 16.00 26.96
N VAL A 122 6.00 14.86 26.33
CA VAL A 122 6.80 14.74 25.09
C VAL A 122 6.20 15.62 23.99
N PHE A 123 4.89 15.47 23.73
CA PHE A 123 4.19 16.22 22.71
C PHE A 123 4.26 17.74 22.95
N ASP A 124 3.89 18.19 24.16
CA ASP A 124 3.85 19.63 24.49
C ASP A 124 5.25 20.26 24.47
N THR A 125 6.28 19.52 24.90
CA THR A 125 7.67 19.99 24.90
C THR A 125 8.17 20.24 23.49
N VAL A 126 7.97 19.31 22.55
CA VAL A 126 8.38 19.51 21.16
C VAL A 126 7.54 20.59 20.51
N ARG A 127 6.21 20.51 20.62
CA ARG A 127 5.30 21.47 19.98
C ARG A 127 5.63 22.90 20.38
N LYS A 128 5.85 23.18 21.67
CA LYS A 128 6.22 24.53 22.15
C LYS A 128 7.46 25.09 21.47
N GLN A 129 8.44 24.25 21.14
CA GLN A 129 9.70 24.69 20.54
C GLN A 129 9.61 24.87 19.02
N ILE A 130 8.70 24.17 18.35
CA ILE A 130 8.60 24.18 16.88
C ILE A 130 7.39 24.94 16.34
N VAL A 131 6.42 25.33 17.19
CA VAL A 131 5.13 25.90 16.76
C VAL A 131 5.29 27.10 15.84
N SER A 132 6.29 27.97 16.09
CA SER A 132 6.53 29.17 15.26
C SER A 132 7.09 28.86 13.87
N LYS A 133 7.57 27.63 13.64
CA LYS A 133 8.14 27.17 12.35
C LYS A 133 7.32 26.03 11.74
N LEU A 134 6.16 25.71 12.32
CA LEU A 134 5.42 24.50 11.98
C LEU A 134 4.99 24.48 10.50
N GLU A 135 4.53 25.61 9.98
CA GLU A 135 4.14 25.78 8.57
C GLU A 135 5.32 25.49 7.62
N GLU A 136 6.50 26.05 7.88
CA GLU A 136 7.72 25.80 7.09
C GLU A 136 8.16 24.34 7.17
N MET A 137 8.11 23.75 8.38
CA MET A 137 8.48 22.35 8.59
C MET A 137 7.59 21.38 7.84
N CYS A 138 6.33 21.73 7.58
CA CYS A 138 5.42 20.86 6.83
C CYS A 138 5.88 20.62 5.38
N ALA A 139 6.58 21.60 4.79
CA ALA A 139 7.07 21.53 3.41
C ALA A 139 8.56 21.11 3.32
N ASP A 140 9.29 21.07 4.45
CA ASP A 140 10.69 20.66 4.45
C ASP A 140 10.87 19.14 4.25
N ARG A 141 11.89 18.75 3.49
CA ARG A 141 12.18 17.36 3.11
C ARG A 141 12.47 16.40 4.26
N ASN A 142 12.88 16.90 5.43
CA ASN A 142 13.21 16.09 6.61
C ASN A 142 12.28 16.40 7.79
N ALA A 143 12.01 17.68 8.04
CA ALA A 143 11.24 18.12 9.21
C ALA A 143 9.75 17.73 9.11
N ASN A 144 9.21 17.53 7.91
CA ASN A 144 7.82 17.10 7.72
C ASN A 144 7.52 15.78 8.47
N PHE A 145 8.49 14.87 8.57
CA PHE A 145 8.32 13.61 9.28
C PHE A 145 8.10 13.83 10.78
N VAL A 146 8.77 14.82 11.37
CA VAL A 146 8.59 15.19 12.79
C VAL A 146 7.19 15.73 13.01
N VAL A 147 6.67 16.55 12.08
CA VAL A 147 5.30 17.06 12.13
C VAL A 147 4.29 15.90 12.04
N GLN A 148 4.49 14.95 11.12
CA GLN A 148 3.65 13.76 11.00
C GLN A 148 3.64 12.93 12.29
N ARG A 149 4.80 12.73 12.92
CA ARG A 149 4.90 12.01 14.20
C ARG A 149 4.16 12.72 15.33
N LEU A 150 4.25 14.04 15.41
CA LEU A 150 3.46 14.81 16.38
C LEU A 150 1.96 14.63 16.17
N LEU A 151 1.48 14.76 14.93
CA LEU A 151 0.07 14.52 14.61
C LEU A 151 -0.37 13.11 15.06
N GLN A 152 0.44 12.09 14.78
CA GLN A 152 0.16 10.70 15.13
C GLN A 152 0.12 10.44 16.65
N LEU A 153 0.72 11.30 17.48
CA LEU A 153 0.64 11.18 18.94
C LEU A 153 -0.67 11.71 19.53
N ILE A 154 -1.39 12.59 18.82
CA ILE A 154 -2.61 13.25 19.33
C ILE A 154 -3.64 12.26 19.90
N PRO A 155 -3.98 11.13 19.21
CA PRO A 155 -4.97 10.18 19.73
C PRO A 155 -4.57 9.55 21.07
N PHE A 156 -3.27 9.47 21.36
CA PHE A 156 -2.73 8.78 22.53
C PHE A 156 -2.52 9.72 23.71
N CYS A 157 -2.25 11.00 23.48
CA CYS A 157 -1.86 11.93 24.54
C CYS A 157 -2.89 13.04 24.83
N ALA A 158 -3.83 13.32 23.93
CA ALA A 158 -4.76 14.43 24.12
C ALA A 158 -5.92 14.06 25.06
N GLU A 159 -6.33 15.00 25.92
CA GLU A 159 -7.60 14.89 26.68
C GLU A 159 -8.80 15.09 25.76
N ASP A 160 -8.72 16.07 24.87
CA ASP A 160 -9.67 16.28 23.78
C ASP A 160 -8.91 16.20 22.44
N PRO A 161 -8.80 14.99 21.84
CA PRO A 161 -8.11 14.80 20.57
C PRO A 161 -8.69 15.63 19.43
N LYS A 162 -10.01 15.83 19.41
CA LYS A 162 -10.69 16.61 18.38
C LYS A 162 -10.28 18.08 18.43
N ALA A 163 -10.38 18.71 19.61
CA ALA A 163 -9.96 20.09 19.79
C ALA A 163 -8.46 20.28 19.52
N MET A 164 -7.64 19.28 19.89
CA MET A 164 -6.20 19.30 19.62
C MET A 164 -5.88 19.31 18.12
N VAL A 165 -6.56 18.48 17.32
CA VAL A 165 -6.41 18.49 15.86
C VAL A 165 -6.78 19.86 15.29
N THR A 166 -7.92 20.43 15.70
CA THR A 166 -8.34 21.76 15.22
C THR A 166 -7.34 22.84 15.60
N GLN A 167 -6.77 22.79 16.80
CA GLN A 167 -5.74 23.73 17.20
C GLN A 167 -4.44 23.53 16.41
N PHE A 168 -4.04 22.29 16.13
CA PHE A 168 -2.85 22.00 15.32
C PHE A 168 -2.98 22.58 13.91
N VAL A 169 -4.18 22.54 13.31
CA VAL A 169 -4.45 23.20 12.02
C VAL A 169 -4.20 24.71 12.11
N LYS A 170 -4.62 25.37 13.20
CA LYS A 170 -4.35 26.80 13.39
C LYS A 170 -2.86 27.09 13.51
N ASP A 171 -2.15 26.25 14.27
CA ASP A 171 -0.71 26.37 14.45
C ASP A 171 0.06 26.18 13.12
N MET A 172 -0.46 25.39 12.19
CA MET A 172 0.09 25.20 10.84
C MET A 172 -0.15 26.39 9.88
N GLY A 173 -0.74 27.49 10.35
CA GLY A 173 -1.13 28.63 9.50
C GLY A 173 -2.59 28.60 9.04
N GLY A 174 -3.40 27.70 9.62
CA GLY A 174 -4.83 27.63 9.37
C GLY A 174 -5.19 27.08 7.99
N ALA A 175 -6.35 27.48 7.50
CA ALA A 175 -6.95 26.85 6.32
C ALA A 175 -6.26 27.22 5.00
N ASP A 176 -5.64 28.40 4.90
CA ASP A 176 -4.93 28.83 3.69
C ASP A 176 -3.62 28.04 3.54
N ALA A 177 -2.88 27.87 4.64
CA ALA A 177 -1.69 27.02 4.67
C ALA A 177 -2.05 25.55 4.39
N LEU A 178 -3.14 25.05 4.98
CA LEU A 178 -3.63 23.68 4.76
C LEU A 178 -3.87 23.39 3.27
N VAL A 179 -4.53 24.30 2.54
CA VAL A 179 -4.79 24.14 1.10
C VAL A 179 -3.52 24.24 0.28
N ARG A 180 -2.63 25.17 0.59
CA ARG A 180 -1.34 25.30 -0.10
C ARG A 180 -0.50 24.04 0.07
N LEU A 181 -0.36 23.54 1.31
CA LEU A 181 0.35 22.30 1.61
C LEU A 181 -0.28 21.09 0.91
N ALA A 182 -1.61 21.02 0.80
CA ALA A 182 -2.31 19.95 0.09
C ALA A 182 -1.99 19.89 -1.41
N ALA A 183 -1.57 21.00 -2.01
CA ALA A 183 -1.15 21.07 -3.42
C ALA A 183 0.36 20.79 -3.62
N GLU A 184 1.16 20.81 -2.54
CA GLU A 184 2.62 20.66 -2.61
C GLU A 184 3.07 19.17 -2.51
N PRO A 185 4.11 18.74 -3.26
CA PRO A 185 4.56 17.34 -3.25
C PRO A 185 5.01 16.79 -1.90
N ILE A 186 5.58 17.63 -1.02
CA ILE A 186 6.02 17.23 0.33
C ILE A 186 4.92 17.52 1.35
N GLY A 187 4.39 18.75 1.33
CA GLY A 187 3.35 19.21 2.25
C GLY A 187 2.11 18.31 2.27
N VAL A 188 1.73 17.74 1.13
CA VAL A 188 0.55 16.88 1.03
C VAL A 188 0.63 15.70 2.01
N HIS A 189 1.81 15.13 2.25
CA HIS A 189 1.95 13.98 3.15
C HIS A 189 1.64 14.32 4.62
N VAL A 190 1.93 15.56 5.04
CA VAL A 190 1.50 16.08 6.34
C VAL A 190 -0.02 16.23 6.38
N VAL A 191 -0.61 16.77 5.31
CA VAL A 191 -2.07 16.92 5.19
C VAL A 191 -2.78 15.56 5.21
N LEU A 192 -2.27 14.55 4.50
CA LEU A 192 -2.83 13.19 4.53
C LEU A 192 -2.77 12.60 5.95
N THR A 193 -1.65 12.77 6.65
CA THR A 193 -1.49 12.31 8.04
C THR A 193 -2.46 13.04 8.97
N LEU A 194 -2.61 14.35 8.80
CA LEU A 194 -3.57 15.16 9.55
C LEU A 194 -4.99 14.66 9.31
N ILE A 195 -5.38 14.35 8.08
CA ILE A 195 -6.71 13.82 7.75
C ILE A 195 -6.92 12.46 8.42
N ASP A 196 -5.96 11.54 8.32
CA ASP A 196 -6.05 10.22 8.97
C ASP A 196 -6.29 10.35 10.49
N VAL A 197 -5.50 11.21 11.13
CA VAL A 197 -5.63 11.50 12.57
C VAL A 197 -6.97 12.20 12.85
N ALA A 198 -7.38 13.15 12.02
CA ALA A 198 -8.64 13.87 12.18
C ALA A 198 -9.84 12.93 12.09
N VAL A 199 -9.85 12.00 11.13
CA VAL A 199 -10.89 10.98 11.00
C VAL A 199 -10.93 10.09 12.24
N ALA A 200 -9.78 9.61 12.72
CA ALA A 200 -9.69 8.78 13.93
C ALA A 200 -10.15 9.52 15.20
N CYS A 201 -9.90 10.83 15.28
CA CYS A 201 -10.26 11.68 16.41
C CYS A 201 -11.67 12.33 16.31
N GLY A 202 -12.44 12.04 15.25
CA GLY A 202 -13.76 12.67 15.04
C GLY A 202 -13.72 14.15 14.64
N ALA A 203 -12.58 14.63 14.14
CA ALA A 203 -12.34 15.97 13.59
C ALA A 203 -12.32 16.02 12.05
N GLY A 204 -12.65 14.90 11.39
CA GLY A 204 -12.49 14.74 9.94
C GLY A 204 -13.36 15.70 9.12
N ASP A 205 -14.60 15.97 9.55
CA ASP A 205 -15.48 16.94 8.89
C ASP A 205 -14.94 18.37 8.99
N GLU A 206 -14.37 18.77 10.13
CA GLU A 206 -13.79 20.09 10.31
C GLU A 206 -12.60 20.31 9.35
N VAL A 207 -11.67 19.36 9.31
CA VAL A 207 -10.49 19.45 8.44
C VAL A 207 -10.89 19.35 6.97
N GLY A 208 -11.74 18.39 6.61
CA GLY A 208 -12.24 18.22 5.25
C GLY A 208 -13.00 19.44 4.74
N SER A 209 -13.84 20.05 5.58
CA SER A 209 -14.58 21.27 5.22
C SER A 209 -13.67 22.46 4.94
N LEU A 210 -12.52 22.58 5.62
CA LEU A 210 -11.58 23.66 5.34
C LEU A 210 -10.95 23.55 3.95
N LEU A 211 -10.69 22.30 3.51
CA LEU A 211 -10.17 21.98 2.18
C LEU A 211 -11.23 22.18 1.10
N LEU A 212 -12.39 21.53 1.23
CA LEU A 212 -13.42 21.50 0.19
C LEU A 212 -14.10 22.86 -0.05
N LYS A 213 -14.12 23.75 0.95
CA LYS A 213 -14.62 25.13 0.78
C LYS A 213 -13.75 25.99 -0.13
N ARG A 214 -12.48 25.63 -0.33
CA ARG A 214 -11.49 26.41 -1.07
C ARG A 214 -11.14 25.80 -2.42
N VAL A 215 -11.18 24.47 -2.52
CA VAL A 215 -10.93 23.73 -3.77
C VAL A 215 -12.03 22.72 -3.95
N SER A 216 -12.70 22.74 -5.09
CA SER A 216 -13.80 21.82 -5.33
C SER A 216 -13.29 20.37 -5.38
N PRO A 217 -14.06 19.37 -4.90
CA PRO A 217 -13.65 17.98 -4.99
C PRO A 217 -13.33 17.55 -6.44
N GLU A 218 -14.04 18.09 -7.44
CA GLU A 218 -13.75 17.83 -8.86
C GLU A 218 -12.34 18.29 -9.28
N GLU A 219 -11.95 19.52 -8.92
CA GLU A 219 -10.61 20.03 -9.19
C GLU A 219 -9.55 19.19 -8.48
N MET A 220 -9.84 18.76 -7.23
CA MET A 220 -8.92 17.94 -6.47
C MET A 220 -8.72 16.56 -7.11
N ILE A 221 -9.79 15.91 -7.58
CA ILE A 221 -9.70 14.59 -8.25
C ILE A 221 -8.83 14.65 -9.51
N ALA A 222 -8.88 15.77 -10.24
CA ALA A 222 -8.09 15.97 -11.45
C ALA A 222 -6.60 16.32 -11.17
N HIS A 223 -6.22 16.51 -9.91
CA HIS A 223 -4.88 16.93 -9.50
C HIS A 223 -4.09 15.79 -8.83
N ASN A 224 -2.80 15.66 -9.15
CA ASN A 224 -1.91 14.59 -8.66
C ASN A 224 -1.95 14.41 -7.13
N GLN A 225 -1.85 15.52 -6.40
CA GLN A 225 -1.92 15.55 -4.93
C GLN A 225 -3.36 15.59 -4.42
N GLY A 226 -4.26 16.28 -5.13
CA GLY A 226 -5.64 16.49 -4.70
C GLY A 226 -6.42 15.18 -4.60
N GLN A 227 -6.21 14.25 -5.53
CA GLN A 227 -6.86 12.93 -5.50
C GLN A 227 -6.46 12.12 -4.25
N LEU A 228 -5.23 12.28 -3.75
CA LEU A 228 -4.80 11.63 -2.51
C LEU A 228 -5.59 12.16 -1.31
N VAL A 229 -5.80 13.47 -1.27
CA VAL A 229 -6.56 14.14 -0.21
C VAL A 229 -8.02 13.68 -0.23
N VAL A 230 -8.66 13.69 -1.40
CA VAL A 230 -10.04 13.18 -1.55
C VAL A 230 -10.12 11.73 -1.06
N ARG A 231 -9.17 10.88 -1.48
CA ARG A 231 -9.13 9.47 -1.05
C ARG A 231 -9.03 9.28 0.47
N ARG A 232 -8.28 10.14 1.17
CA ARG A 232 -8.20 10.11 2.63
C ARG A 232 -9.45 10.64 3.34
N LEU A 233 -10.27 11.43 2.65
CA LEU A 233 -11.56 11.89 3.17
C LEU A 233 -12.69 10.88 2.91
N LEU A 234 -12.55 9.95 1.96
CA LEU A 234 -13.59 8.97 1.62
C LEU A 234 -14.11 8.10 2.78
N PRO A 235 -13.33 7.74 3.82
CA PRO A 235 -13.89 7.06 4.99
C PRO A 235 -15.06 7.81 5.64
N LEU A 236 -15.13 9.14 5.50
CA LEU A 236 -16.25 9.95 5.99
C LEU A 236 -17.58 9.65 5.28
N VAL A 237 -17.57 9.05 4.10
CA VAL A 237 -18.80 8.59 3.41
C VAL A 237 -19.58 7.58 4.27
N ALA A 238 -18.88 6.76 5.05
CA ALA A 238 -19.50 5.80 5.97
C ALA A 238 -19.94 6.45 7.29
N VAL A 239 -19.51 7.68 7.58
CA VAL A 239 -19.81 8.37 8.85
C VAL A 239 -21.17 9.06 8.76
N LYS A 240 -22.08 8.64 9.66
CA LYS A 240 -23.44 9.18 9.72
C LYS A 240 -23.41 10.69 9.98
N ARG A 241 -24.11 11.46 9.15
CA ARG A 241 -24.20 12.94 9.20
C ARG A 241 -22.90 13.69 8.90
N SER A 242 -21.90 13.03 8.31
CA SER A 242 -20.74 13.76 7.79
C SER A 242 -21.17 14.65 6.63
N ALA A 243 -20.89 15.95 6.72
CA ALA A 243 -21.17 16.91 5.66
C ALA A 243 -20.21 16.68 4.48
N VAL A 244 -18.92 16.50 4.77
CA VAL A 244 -17.88 16.16 3.80
C VAL A 244 -18.18 14.82 3.14
N GLY A 245 -18.54 13.81 3.93
CA GLY A 245 -18.93 12.49 3.41
C GLY A 245 -20.15 12.58 2.49
N THR A 246 -21.15 13.39 2.83
CA THR A 246 -22.35 13.60 2.00
C THR A 246 -22.02 14.32 0.70
N GLU A 247 -21.18 15.35 0.73
CA GLU A 247 -20.73 16.10 -0.44
C GLU A 247 -19.97 15.18 -1.43
N LEU A 248 -18.98 14.44 -0.93
CA LEU A 248 -18.21 13.49 -1.74
C LEU A 248 -19.09 12.36 -2.28
N SER A 249 -19.98 11.81 -1.46
CA SER A 249 -20.91 10.76 -1.90
C SER A 249 -21.85 11.25 -3.00
N THR A 250 -22.34 12.50 -2.92
CA THR A 250 -23.24 13.08 -3.91
C THR A 250 -22.54 13.30 -5.25
N LEU A 251 -21.30 13.81 -5.22
CA LEU A 251 -20.50 13.96 -6.43
C LEU A 251 -20.25 12.60 -7.09
N LEU A 252 -19.75 11.65 -6.31
CA LEU A 252 -19.29 10.37 -6.84
C LEU A 252 -20.47 9.47 -7.26
N SER A 253 -21.60 9.47 -6.55
CA SER A 253 -22.77 8.71 -6.99
C SER A 253 -23.24 9.08 -8.40
N ASN A 254 -23.07 10.35 -8.79
CA ASN A 254 -23.50 10.86 -10.09
C ASN A 254 -22.47 10.64 -11.21
N LYS A 255 -21.17 10.60 -10.89
CA LYS A 255 -20.08 10.66 -11.88
C LYS A 255 -19.03 9.55 -11.76
N TRP A 256 -19.22 8.56 -10.88
CA TRP A 256 -18.18 7.55 -10.63
C TRP A 256 -17.79 6.76 -11.89
N VAL A 257 -18.72 6.53 -12.83
CA VAL A 257 -18.42 5.87 -14.10
C VAL A 257 -17.49 6.74 -14.94
N ASP A 258 -17.72 8.05 -15.03
CA ASP A 258 -16.86 8.97 -15.77
C ASP A 258 -15.46 9.02 -15.14
N TYR A 259 -15.38 9.15 -13.81
CA TYR A 259 -14.11 9.14 -13.09
C TYR A 259 -13.36 7.81 -13.20
N ALA A 260 -14.06 6.69 -13.43
CA ALA A 260 -13.38 5.41 -13.62
C ALA A 260 -12.48 5.40 -14.86
N PHE A 261 -12.81 6.18 -15.90
CA PHE A 261 -11.98 6.29 -17.10
C PHE A 261 -10.76 7.21 -16.91
N ASP A 262 -10.77 8.06 -15.90
CA ASP A 262 -9.66 8.97 -15.60
C ASP A 262 -8.50 8.25 -14.88
N SER A 263 -7.25 8.61 -15.20
CA SER A 263 -6.05 7.95 -14.66
C SER A 263 -5.84 8.19 -13.16
N MET A 264 -6.41 9.26 -12.61
CA MET A 264 -6.40 9.56 -11.18
C MET A 264 -7.75 9.23 -10.54
N GLY A 265 -8.84 9.59 -11.20
CA GLY A 265 -10.22 9.37 -10.78
C GLY A 265 -10.53 7.89 -10.52
N ASN A 266 -9.97 6.96 -11.29
CA ASN A 266 -10.19 5.53 -11.06
C ASN A 266 -9.72 5.08 -9.66
N LEU A 267 -8.67 5.69 -9.10
CA LEU A 267 -8.17 5.38 -7.76
C LEU A 267 -9.13 5.91 -6.70
N VAL A 268 -9.70 7.10 -6.92
CA VAL A 268 -10.74 7.70 -6.08
C VAL A 268 -12.00 6.83 -6.07
N VAL A 269 -12.43 6.37 -7.26
CA VAL A 269 -13.61 5.50 -7.41
C VAL A 269 -13.41 4.16 -6.71
N GLN A 270 -12.22 3.55 -6.83
CA GLN A 270 -11.91 2.30 -6.12
C GLN A 270 -12.03 2.46 -4.60
N ASP A 271 -11.49 3.54 -4.04
CA ASP A 271 -11.57 3.79 -2.59
C ASP A 271 -12.98 4.22 -2.15
N TYR A 272 -13.76 4.86 -3.03
CA TYR A 272 -15.15 5.21 -2.78
C TYR A 272 -16.02 3.96 -2.67
N LEU A 273 -15.87 3.03 -3.62
CA LEU A 273 -16.56 1.74 -3.60
C LEU A 273 -16.23 0.94 -2.33
N LYS A 274 -14.98 1.00 -1.84
CA LYS A 274 -14.61 0.40 -0.55
C LYS A 274 -15.30 1.10 0.62
N ALA A 275 -15.33 2.44 0.64
CA ALA A 275 -15.97 3.22 1.70
C ALA A 275 -17.49 3.00 1.77
N LEU A 276 -18.15 2.72 0.64
CA LEU A 276 -19.55 2.33 0.59
C LEU A 276 -19.84 0.95 1.20
N GLY A 277 -18.82 0.11 1.33
CA GLY A 277 -18.95 -1.30 1.70
C GLY A 277 -19.71 -2.14 0.67
N THR A 278 -19.86 -3.43 0.96
CA THR A 278 -20.46 -4.41 0.02
C THR A 278 -21.85 -4.01 -0.47
N ALA A 279 -22.72 -3.52 0.42
CA ALA A 279 -24.08 -3.15 0.04
C ALA A 279 -24.13 -1.94 -0.93
N GLY A 280 -23.32 -0.91 -0.67
CA GLY A 280 -23.28 0.27 -1.55
C GLY A 280 -22.54 -0.02 -2.86
N ALA A 281 -21.43 -0.75 -2.81
CA ALA A 281 -20.74 -1.21 -4.02
C ALA A 281 -21.65 -2.06 -4.91
N SER A 282 -22.47 -2.94 -4.32
CA SER A 282 -23.44 -3.76 -5.07
C SER A 282 -24.51 -2.92 -5.75
N LYS A 283 -24.99 -1.84 -5.11
CA LYS A 283 -25.91 -0.88 -5.74
C LYS A 283 -25.27 -0.17 -6.93
N CYS A 284 -24.01 0.26 -6.82
CA CYS A 284 -23.28 0.84 -7.95
C CYS A 284 -23.07 -0.19 -9.08
N ALA A 285 -22.64 -1.41 -8.76
CA ALA A 285 -22.44 -2.46 -9.75
C ALA A 285 -23.74 -2.85 -10.48
N ALA A 286 -24.89 -2.83 -9.80
CA ALA A 286 -26.18 -3.13 -10.40
C ALA A 286 -26.52 -2.17 -11.56
N THR A 287 -26.04 -0.92 -11.53
CA THR A 287 -26.27 0.03 -12.64
C THR A 287 -25.48 -0.35 -13.90
N LEU A 288 -24.41 -1.16 -13.77
CA LEU A 288 -23.57 -1.58 -14.89
C LEU A 288 -24.07 -2.83 -15.62
N VAL A 289 -24.87 -3.69 -14.98
CA VAL A 289 -25.22 -5.04 -15.50
C VAL A 289 -25.87 -5.00 -16.89
N LYS A 290 -26.60 -3.92 -17.20
CA LYS A 290 -27.26 -3.71 -18.49
C LYS A 290 -26.68 -2.53 -19.28
N ASP A 291 -25.58 -1.96 -18.80
CA ASP A 291 -24.95 -0.79 -19.41
C ASP A 291 -23.75 -1.24 -20.27
N THR A 292 -23.66 -0.69 -21.48
CA THR A 292 -22.51 -0.79 -22.37
C THR A 292 -21.18 -0.36 -21.71
N ASN A 293 -21.24 0.48 -20.68
CA ASN A 293 -20.10 0.92 -19.90
C ASN A 293 -19.36 -0.24 -19.25
N LEU A 294 -20.02 -1.35 -18.86
CA LEU A 294 -19.33 -2.48 -18.24
C LEU A 294 -18.25 -3.07 -19.16
N LEU A 295 -18.57 -3.25 -20.45
CA LEU A 295 -17.61 -3.73 -21.44
C LEU A 295 -16.52 -2.68 -21.70
N ARG A 296 -16.92 -1.41 -21.91
CA ARG A 296 -15.98 -0.31 -22.16
C ARG A 296 -14.98 -0.15 -21.01
N MET A 297 -15.46 -0.24 -19.78
CA MET A 297 -14.63 -0.16 -18.58
C MET A 297 -13.68 -1.35 -18.50
N SER A 298 -14.17 -2.58 -18.75
CA SER A 298 -13.34 -3.80 -18.78
C SER A 298 -12.20 -3.73 -19.81
N GLN A 299 -12.35 -2.92 -20.86
CA GLN A 299 -11.35 -2.71 -21.90
C GLN A 299 -10.47 -1.47 -21.67
N ASN A 300 -10.79 -0.59 -20.73
CA ASN A 300 -10.03 0.62 -20.50
C ASN A 300 -8.83 0.40 -19.54
N ALA A 301 -7.74 1.14 -19.76
CA ALA A 301 -6.51 1.00 -18.96
C ALA A 301 -6.71 1.40 -17.49
N SER A 302 -7.58 2.37 -17.21
CA SER A 302 -7.91 2.83 -15.85
C SER A 302 -9.14 2.11 -15.31
N ALA A 303 -10.25 2.13 -16.06
CA ALA A 303 -11.55 1.67 -15.56
C ALA A 303 -11.63 0.16 -15.36
N SER A 304 -10.75 -0.63 -15.99
CA SER A 304 -10.70 -2.07 -15.76
C SER A 304 -10.33 -2.39 -14.31
N HIS A 305 -9.49 -1.58 -13.66
CA HIS A 305 -9.18 -1.71 -12.24
C HIS A 305 -10.40 -1.49 -11.34
N VAL A 306 -11.33 -0.61 -11.76
CA VAL A 306 -12.61 -0.40 -11.05
C VAL A 306 -13.51 -1.63 -11.20
N VAL A 307 -13.64 -2.20 -12.40
CA VAL A 307 -14.41 -3.44 -12.61
C VAL A 307 -13.81 -4.59 -11.80
N PHE A 308 -12.48 -4.73 -11.79
CA PHE A 308 -11.79 -5.73 -10.98
C PHE A 308 -12.10 -5.57 -9.49
N THR A 309 -12.08 -4.32 -8.99
CA THR A 309 -12.42 -4.00 -7.60
C THR A 309 -13.89 -4.31 -7.28
N LEU A 310 -14.82 -3.99 -8.19
CA LEU A 310 -16.23 -4.35 -8.01
C LEU A 310 -16.42 -5.85 -7.84
N LEU A 311 -15.76 -6.68 -8.66
CA LEU A 311 -15.84 -8.13 -8.55
C LEU A 311 -15.40 -8.66 -7.17
N ASP A 312 -14.57 -7.92 -6.42
CA ASP A 312 -14.14 -8.26 -5.06
C ASP A 312 -15.03 -7.72 -3.94
N LEU A 313 -15.73 -6.61 -4.18
CA LEU A 313 -16.47 -5.90 -3.13
C LEU A 313 -17.96 -6.25 -3.06
N VAL A 314 -18.56 -6.65 -4.19
CA VAL A 314 -20.01 -6.85 -4.29
C VAL A 314 -20.48 -8.16 -3.66
N ASP A 315 -21.77 -8.26 -3.38
CA ASP A 315 -22.39 -9.48 -2.88
C ASP A 315 -22.43 -10.58 -3.98
N GLY A 316 -22.63 -11.83 -3.54
CA GLY A 316 -22.68 -13.00 -4.44
C GLY A 316 -23.69 -12.87 -5.59
N PRO A 317 -24.95 -12.44 -5.34
CA PRO A 317 -25.94 -12.22 -6.40
C PRO A 317 -25.51 -11.18 -7.46
N THR A 318 -24.96 -10.05 -7.02
CA THR A 318 -24.50 -8.98 -7.91
C THR A 318 -23.26 -9.43 -8.68
N GLN A 319 -22.33 -10.14 -8.03
CA GLN A 319 -21.17 -10.74 -8.68
C GLN A 319 -21.59 -11.71 -9.79
N THR A 320 -22.60 -12.55 -9.53
CA THR A 320 -23.14 -13.48 -10.52
C THR A 320 -23.75 -12.72 -11.70
N SER A 321 -24.46 -11.63 -11.45
CA SER A 321 -25.04 -10.77 -12.48
C SER A 321 -23.99 -10.08 -13.35
N LEU A 322 -22.89 -9.59 -12.75
CA LEU A 322 -21.74 -9.05 -13.50
C LEU A 322 -21.09 -10.13 -14.37
N CYS A 323 -20.89 -11.33 -13.83
CA CYS A 323 -20.33 -12.45 -14.60
C CYS A 323 -21.22 -12.80 -15.81
N ASN A 324 -22.55 -12.84 -15.61
CA ASN A 324 -23.50 -13.13 -16.67
C ASN A 324 -23.52 -12.04 -17.74
N ALA A 325 -23.42 -10.76 -17.35
CA ALA A 325 -23.33 -9.64 -18.28
C ALA A 325 -22.06 -9.69 -19.15
N LEU A 326 -20.94 -10.14 -18.57
CA LEU A 326 -19.66 -10.25 -19.28
C LEU A 326 -19.49 -11.56 -20.07
N LYS A 327 -20.27 -12.60 -19.76
CA LYS A 327 -20.17 -13.92 -20.39
C LYS A 327 -20.21 -13.85 -21.92
N GLY A 328 -21.15 -13.11 -22.50
CA GLY A 328 -21.34 -13.01 -23.95
C GLY A 328 -20.16 -12.36 -24.70
N VAL A 329 -19.30 -11.63 -23.97
CA VAL A 329 -18.14 -10.90 -24.52
C VAL A 329 -16.81 -11.42 -23.98
N VAL A 330 -16.81 -12.54 -23.26
CA VAL A 330 -15.62 -13.01 -22.53
C VAL A 330 -14.47 -13.42 -23.45
N VAL A 331 -14.78 -13.92 -24.64
CA VAL A 331 -13.79 -14.28 -25.67
C VAL A 331 -13.13 -13.01 -26.24
N GLN A 332 -13.93 -11.96 -26.50
CA GLN A 332 -13.41 -10.65 -26.92
C GLN A 332 -12.52 -10.04 -25.83
N LEU A 333 -12.92 -10.14 -24.55
CA LEU A 333 -12.13 -9.64 -23.44
C LEU A 333 -10.83 -10.43 -23.26
N SER A 334 -10.83 -11.73 -23.53
CA SER A 334 -9.66 -12.60 -23.38
C SER A 334 -8.48 -12.19 -24.24
N THR A 335 -8.74 -11.63 -25.43
CA THR A 335 -7.71 -11.17 -26.35
C THR A 335 -7.39 -9.67 -26.18
N HIS A 336 -8.16 -8.95 -25.36
CA HIS A 336 -7.96 -7.54 -25.09
C HIS A 336 -6.83 -7.31 -24.07
N ILE A 337 -6.02 -6.26 -24.28
CA ILE A 337 -4.84 -5.98 -23.44
C ILE A 337 -5.18 -5.75 -21.96
N ASN A 338 -6.31 -5.10 -21.70
CA ASN A 338 -6.83 -4.87 -20.35
C ASN A 338 -7.88 -5.92 -19.93
N GLY A 339 -8.67 -6.41 -20.89
CA GLY A 339 -9.83 -7.26 -20.62
C GLY A 339 -9.43 -8.63 -20.10
N ARG A 340 -8.28 -9.15 -20.53
CA ARG A 340 -7.78 -10.46 -20.11
C ARG A 340 -7.61 -10.59 -18.60
N PHE A 341 -7.25 -9.51 -17.90
CA PHE A 341 -7.11 -9.50 -16.44
C PHE A 341 -8.48 -9.62 -15.75
N ILE A 342 -9.53 -9.06 -16.34
CA ILE A 342 -10.91 -9.27 -15.89
C ILE A 342 -11.30 -10.73 -16.11
N VAL A 343 -10.99 -11.31 -17.27
CA VAL A 343 -11.28 -12.72 -17.56
C VAL A 343 -10.59 -13.65 -16.55
N GLU A 344 -9.32 -13.40 -16.22
CA GLU A 344 -8.61 -14.16 -15.18
C GLU A 344 -9.34 -14.16 -13.83
N LYS A 345 -9.97 -13.03 -13.48
CA LYS A 345 -10.85 -12.95 -12.30
C LYS A 345 -12.12 -13.77 -12.48
N LEU A 346 -12.82 -13.59 -13.61
CA LEU A 346 -14.07 -14.28 -13.92
C LEU A 346 -13.93 -15.80 -13.95
N LEU A 347 -12.77 -16.33 -14.37
CA LEU A 347 -12.48 -17.77 -14.35
C LEU A 347 -12.66 -18.40 -12.96
N ARG A 348 -12.35 -17.66 -11.90
CA ARG A 348 -12.50 -18.13 -10.50
C ARG A 348 -13.95 -18.01 -10.00
N LEU A 349 -14.75 -17.15 -10.62
CA LEU A 349 -16.07 -16.77 -10.13
C LEU A 349 -17.22 -17.48 -10.87
N SER A 350 -17.06 -17.78 -12.16
CA SER A 350 -18.15 -18.30 -12.98
C SER A 350 -17.77 -19.55 -13.76
N ARG A 351 -18.52 -20.64 -13.50
CA ARG A 351 -18.42 -21.88 -14.29
C ARG A 351 -18.81 -21.64 -15.74
N GLU A 352 -19.84 -20.83 -15.98
CA GLU A 352 -20.33 -20.58 -17.34
C GLU A 352 -19.29 -19.84 -18.19
N VAL A 353 -18.50 -18.95 -17.57
CA VAL A 353 -17.36 -18.31 -18.23
C VAL A 353 -16.32 -19.35 -18.63
N ARG A 354 -15.98 -20.29 -17.73
CA ARG A 354 -15.05 -21.37 -18.04
C ARG A 354 -15.54 -22.23 -19.19
N ASP A 355 -16.80 -22.64 -19.16
CA ASP A 355 -17.41 -23.47 -20.20
C ASP A 355 -17.38 -22.76 -21.57
N GLU A 356 -17.62 -21.45 -21.62
CA GLU A 356 -17.55 -20.67 -22.85
C GLU A 356 -16.12 -20.55 -23.41
N LEU A 357 -15.13 -20.35 -22.55
CA LEU A 357 -13.73 -20.29 -22.95
C LEU A 357 -13.19 -21.65 -23.42
N VAL A 358 -13.64 -22.75 -22.82
CA VAL A 358 -13.29 -24.11 -23.27
C VAL A 358 -13.79 -24.38 -24.69
N LYS A 359 -15.03 -23.95 -25.04
CA LYS A 359 -15.54 -24.08 -26.41
C LYS A 359 -14.69 -23.34 -27.44
N GLN A 360 -14.08 -22.22 -27.03
CA GLN A 360 -13.25 -21.37 -27.89
C GLN A 360 -11.75 -21.61 -27.69
N PHE A 361 -11.36 -22.71 -27.02
CA PHE A 361 -9.98 -22.92 -26.59
C PHE A 361 -8.99 -22.91 -27.76
N LEU A 362 -9.32 -23.53 -28.89
CA LEU A 362 -8.43 -23.58 -30.05
C LEU A 362 -8.14 -22.18 -30.62
N PHE A 363 -9.16 -21.33 -30.71
CA PHE A 363 -8.97 -19.94 -31.11
C PHE A 363 -8.13 -19.17 -30.08
N LEU A 364 -8.42 -19.34 -28.79
CA LEU A 364 -7.75 -18.63 -27.71
C LEU A 364 -6.28 -19.04 -27.55
N VAL A 365 -5.94 -20.33 -27.74
CA VAL A 365 -4.56 -20.81 -27.68
C VAL A 365 -3.72 -20.25 -28.82
N GLN A 366 -4.31 -19.91 -29.98
CA GLN A 366 -3.61 -19.25 -31.08
C GLN A 366 -3.70 -17.72 -31.03
N SER A 367 -4.28 -17.15 -29.96
CA SER A 367 -4.42 -15.71 -29.79
C SER A 367 -3.26 -15.12 -28.97
N LYS A 368 -2.82 -13.92 -29.35
CA LYS A 368 -1.73 -13.21 -28.65
C LYS A 368 -2.17 -12.78 -27.25
N GLY A 369 -1.32 -13.02 -26.25
CA GLY A 369 -1.51 -12.47 -24.90
C GLY A 369 -2.47 -13.25 -24.00
N THR A 370 -2.89 -14.45 -24.40
CA THR A 370 -3.82 -15.31 -23.64
C THR A 370 -3.09 -16.31 -22.73
N GLN A 371 -1.75 -16.39 -22.74
CA GLN A 371 -0.99 -17.43 -22.03
C GLN A 371 -1.37 -17.58 -20.54
N HIS A 372 -1.45 -16.49 -19.79
CA HIS A 372 -1.73 -16.52 -18.35
C HIS A 372 -3.18 -16.91 -18.06
N MET A 373 -4.12 -16.38 -18.85
CA MET A 373 -5.53 -16.73 -18.78
C MET A 373 -5.73 -18.22 -19.07
N LEU A 374 -5.09 -18.79 -20.10
CA LEU A 374 -5.21 -20.21 -20.43
C LEU A 374 -4.65 -21.13 -19.34
N CYS A 375 -3.51 -20.76 -18.74
CA CYS A 375 -2.98 -21.48 -17.58
C CYS A 375 -3.98 -21.44 -16.41
N THR A 376 -4.57 -20.26 -16.16
CA THR A 376 -5.59 -20.11 -15.11
C THR A 376 -6.84 -20.94 -15.43
N LEU A 377 -7.29 -20.97 -16.68
CA LEU A 377 -8.44 -21.77 -17.12
C LEU A 377 -8.21 -23.25 -16.81
N LEU A 378 -7.05 -23.80 -17.18
CA LEU A 378 -6.69 -25.20 -16.89
C LEU A 378 -6.73 -25.52 -15.39
N THR A 379 -6.34 -24.58 -14.52
CA THR A 379 -6.40 -24.78 -13.06
C THR A 379 -7.82 -24.72 -12.49
N CYS A 380 -8.74 -24.05 -13.18
CA CYS A 380 -10.09 -23.77 -12.68
C CYS A 380 -11.18 -24.68 -13.28
N ILE A 381 -10.88 -25.47 -14.31
CA ILE A 381 -11.80 -26.47 -14.89
C ILE A 381 -11.63 -27.83 -14.19
N ASP A 382 -12.71 -28.63 -14.18
CA ASP A 382 -12.71 -29.96 -13.56
C ASP A 382 -11.91 -30.99 -14.38
N GLY A 383 -11.63 -32.16 -13.81
CA GLY A 383 -10.83 -33.19 -14.48
C GLY A 383 -11.37 -33.63 -15.84
N ARG A 384 -12.70 -33.62 -16.04
CA ARG A 384 -13.32 -33.92 -17.34
C ARG A 384 -13.06 -32.81 -18.36
N GLY A 385 -13.24 -31.55 -17.96
CA GLY A 385 -12.90 -30.39 -18.77
C GLY A 385 -11.42 -30.37 -19.15
N ARG A 386 -10.52 -30.68 -18.19
CA ARG A 386 -9.08 -30.82 -18.45
C ARG A 386 -8.79 -31.90 -19.49
N GLN A 387 -9.35 -33.10 -19.32
CA GLN A 387 -9.18 -34.18 -20.30
C GLN A 387 -9.71 -33.77 -21.69
N HIS A 388 -10.85 -33.10 -21.76
CA HIS A 388 -11.40 -32.61 -23.03
C HIS A 388 -10.47 -31.59 -23.71
N VAL A 389 -9.96 -30.60 -22.97
CA VAL A 389 -9.01 -29.62 -23.51
C VAL A 389 -7.72 -30.30 -23.98
N ILE A 390 -7.15 -31.18 -23.16
CA ILE A 390 -5.86 -31.81 -23.47
C ILE A 390 -6.00 -32.83 -24.62
N GLN A 391 -6.86 -33.84 -24.45
CA GLN A 391 -6.97 -34.96 -25.38
C GLN A 391 -7.89 -34.66 -26.56
N GLY A 392 -8.89 -33.79 -26.38
CA GLY A 392 -9.86 -33.43 -27.41
C GLY A 392 -9.49 -32.21 -28.24
N ILE A 393 -8.64 -31.30 -27.72
CA ILE A 393 -8.28 -30.06 -28.43
C ILE A 393 -6.77 -29.94 -28.66
N ILE A 394 -5.93 -29.98 -27.62
CA ILE A 394 -4.49 -29.77 -27.75
C ILE A 394 -3.83 -30.88 -28.58
N VAL A 395 -4.01 -32.15 -28.19
CA VAL A 395 -3.36 -33.29 -28.86
C VAL A 395 -3.73 -33.39 -30.35
N PRO A 396 -5.02 -33.34 -30.75
CA PRO A 396 -5.40 -33.43 -32.17
C PRO A 396 -4.89 -32.25 -33.01
N ASN A 397 -4.71 -31.07 -32.40
CA ASN A 397 -4.28 -29.84 -33.09
C ASN A 397 -2.82 -29.48 -32.81
N LEU A 398 -2.02 -30.41 -32.27
CA LEU A 398 -0.66 -30.14 -31.80
C LEU A 398 0.20 -29.43 -32.85
N MET A 399 0.20 -29.93 -34.09
CA MET A 399 0.97 -29.32 -35.17
C MET A 399 0.55 -27.88 -35.42
N ALA A 400 -0.74 -27.62 -35.58
CA ALA A 400 -1.27 -26.29 -35.85
C ALA A 400 -0.98 -25.29 -34.71
N ILE A 401 -1.08 -25.74 -33.46
CA ILE A 401 -0.77 -24.91 -32.29
C ILE A 401 0.73 -24.65 -32.20
N ALA A 402 1.56 -25.68 -32.32
CA ALA A 402 3.00 -25.57 -32.10
C ALA A 402 3.74 -24.80 -33.21
N THR A 403 3.19 -24.75 -34.42
CA THR A 403 3.75 -23.95 -35.52
C THR A 403 3.16 -22.54 -35.62
N ASP A 404 2.14 -22.22 -34.83
CA ASP A 404 1.59 -20.85 -34.73
C ASP A 404 2.47 -19.98 -33.81
N ALA A 405 2.59 -18.69 -34.15
CA ALA A 405 3.44 -17.75 -33.41
C ALA A 405 2.96 -17.54 -31.97
N SER A 406 1.64 -17.44 -31.75
CA SER A 406 1.07 -17.28 -30.41
C SER A 406 0.83 -18.64 -29.75
N GLY A 407 0.34 -19.60 -30.54
CA GLY A 407 0.09 -20.99 -30.17
C GLY A 407 1.29 -21.66 -29.56
N SER A 408 2.46 -21.52 -30.18
CA SER A 408 3.70 -22.06 -29.65
C SER A 408 4.02 -21.49 -28.28
N VAL A 409 3.97 -20.16 -28.10
CA VAL A 409 4.28 -19.50 -26.82
C VAL A 409 3.27 -19.91 -25.74
N ASN A 410 1.98 -19.93 -26.08
CA ASN A 410 0.91 -20.32 -25.16
C ASN A 410 1.04 -21.79 -24.75
N LEU A 411 1.33 -22.69 -25.71
CA LEU A 411 1.54 -24.12 -25.45
C LEU A 411 2.77 -24.36 -24.58
N GLN A 412 3.90 -23.69 -24.87
CA GLN A 412 5.09 -23.75 -24.04
C GLN A 412 4.78 -23.35 -22.59
N LYS A 413 4.04 -22.25 -22.39
CA LYS A 413 3.69 -21.79 -21.04
C LYS A 413 2.78 -22.76 -20.30
N MET A 414 1.82 -23.38 -20.99
CA MET A 414 0.97 -24.43 -20.42
C MET A 414 1.79 -25.68 -20.07
N MET A 415 2.68 -26.14 -20.94
CA MET A 415 3.57 -27.28 -20.65
C MET A 415 4.48 -27.03 -19.43
N GLN A 416 4.98 -25.81 -19.27
CA GLN A 416 5.82 -25.44 -18.13
C GLN A 416 5.04 -25.32 -16.81
N SER A 417 3.74 -25.04 -16.87
CA SER A 417 2.90 -24.83 -15.69
C SER A 417 2.05 -26.05 -15.32
N ASP A 418 1.85 -26.98 -16.25
CA ASP A 418 0.92 -28.10 -16.11
C ASP A 418 1.54 -29.41 -16.63
N ALA A 419 1.81 -30.32 -15.70
CA ALA A 419 2.46 -31.60 -15.99
C ALA A 419 1.63 -32.51 -16.91
N GLU A 420 0.30 -32.45 -16.84
CA GLU A 420 -0.56 -33.28 -17.70
C GLU A 420 -0.50 -32.80 -19.15
N VAL A 421 -0.44 -31.49 -19.37
CA VAL A 421 -0.22 -30.92 -20.70
C VAL A 421 1.14 -31.35 -21.25
N LEU A 422 2.21 -31.22 -20.46
CA LEU A 422 3.55 -31.65 -20.86
C LEU A 422 3.58 -33.13 -21.27
N GLN A 423 3.06 -34.02 -20.42
CA GLN A 423 3.03 -35.45 -20.70
C GLN A 423 2.22 -35.80 -21.95
N ALA A 424 1.07 -35.15 -22.14
CA ALA A 424 0.23 -35.36 -23.31
C ALA A 424 0.93 -34.92 -24.60
N VAL A 425 1.61 -33.76 -24.59
CA VAL A 425 2.38 -33.26 -25.73
C VAL A 425 3.57 -34.17 -26.04
N GLN A 426 4.33 -34.60 -25.02
CA GLN A 426 5.43 -35.56 -25.19
C GLN A 426 4.95 -36.83 -25.88
N LYS A 427 3.88 -37.43 -25.36
CA LYS A 427 3.28 -38.65 -25.92
C LYS A 427 2.81 -38.43 -27.36
N ALA A 428 2.17 -37.31 -27.65
CA ALA A 428 1.68 -36.98 -28.99
C ALA A 428 2.83 -36.80 -30.00
N ILE A 429 3.92 -36.13 -29.61
CA ILE A 429 5.12 -35.97 -30.47
C ILE A 429 5.73 -37.33 -30.80
N SER A 430 5.89 -38.20 -29.80
CA SER A 430 6.45 -39.55 -30.00
C SER A 430 5.56 -40.45 -30.85
N ALA A 431 4.24 -40.34 -30.72
CA ALA A 431 3.30 -41.22 -31.42
C ALA A 431 3.01 -40.83 -32.88
N THR A 432 3.13 -39.54 -33.23
CA THR A 432 2.69 -39.00 -34.53
C THR A 432 3.83 -38.71 -35.52
N GLY A 433 5.09 -38.90 -35.11
CA GLY A 433 6.23 -38.49 -35.93
C GLY A 433 6.37 -36.97 -36.11
N ALA A 434 5.60 -36.17 -35.37
CA ALA A 434 5.58 -34.70 -35.43
C ALA A 434 6.93 -34.05 -35.08
N ARG A 435 7.85 -34.79 -34.45
CA ARG A 435 9.16 -34.29 -34.00
C ARG A 435 9.95 -33.59 -35.10
N THR A 436 10.18 -34.26 -36.24
CA THR A 436 11.02 -33.72 -37.31
C THR A 436 10.41 -32.48 -37.96
N PRO A 437 9.11 -32.48 -38.35
CA PRO A 437 8.44 -31.26 -38.84
C PRO A 437 8.50 -30.09 -37.85
N LEU A 438 8.30 -30.34 -36.55
CA LEU A 438 8.35 -29.29 -35.54
C LEU A 438 9.75 -28.70 -35.36
N LEU A 439 10.80 -29.53 -35.38
CA LEU A 439 12.19 -29.05 -35.30
C LEU A 439 12.60 -28.17 -36.50
N GLN A 440 12.03 -28.43 -37.67
CA GLN A 440 12.27 -27.63 -38.87
C GLN A 440 11.47 -26.31 -38.88
N ASN A 441 10.41 -26.21 -38.07
CA ASN A 441 9.63 -24.99 -37.92
C ASN A 441 10.26 -24.04 -36.89
N PHE A 442 10.26 -22.74 -37.20
CA PHE A 442 10.84 -21.71 -36.33
C PHE A 442 10.23 -21.69 -34.92
N PHE A 443 8.90 -21.83 -34.81
CA PHE A 443 8.18 -21.85 -33.53
C PHE A 443 8.12 -23.25 -32.91
N GLY A 444 7.92 -24.27 -33.74
CA GLY A 444 7.77 -25.67 -33.31
C GLY A 444 8.99 -26.22 -32.56
N LYS A 445 10.20 -25.77 -32.92
CA LYS A 445 11.44 -26.21 -32.27
C LYS A 445 11.48 -25.92 -30.76
N PHE A 446 10.81 -24.86 -30.31
CA PHE A 446 10.76 -24.50 -28.89
C PHE A 446 9.82 -25.42 -28.10
N VAL A 447 8.71 -25.85 -28.71
CA VAL A 447 7.80 -26.86 -28.13
C VAL A 447 8.52 -28.20 -27.97
N VAL A 448 9.28 -28.63 -28.99
CA VAL A 448 10.08 -29.87 -28.91
C VAL A 448 11.14 -29.78 -27.80
N ARG A 449 11.85 -28.65 -27.69
CA ARG A 449 12.85 -28.46 -26.63
C ARG A 449 12.26 -28.61 -25.23
N ILE A 450 11.12 -27.99 -24.94
CA ILE A 450 10.46 -28.13 -23.63
C ILE A 450 9.96 -29.56 -23.42
N ALA A 451 9.41 -30.20 -24.45
CA ALA A 451 9.00 -31.61 -24.37
C ALA A 451 10.18 -32.55 -24.06
N GLU A 452 11.39 -32.24 -24.53
CA GLU A 452 12.61 -33.04 -24.31
C GLU A 452 13.38 -32.64 -23.03
N GLY A 453 12.85 -31.72 -22.21
CA GLY A 453 13.48 -31.30 -20.95
C GLY A 453 14.48 -30.15 -21.08
N GLY A 454 14.53 -29.46 -22.22
CA GLY A 454 15.25 -28.19 -22.38
C GLY A 454 14.49 -27.06 -21.67
N GLN A 455 15.18 -26.35 -20.77
CA GLN A 455 14.65 -25.15 -20.09
C GLN A 455 14.42 -23.99 -21.05
#